data_AF-A0A7W1XDB1-F1
#
_entry.id   AF-A0A7W1XDB1-F1
#
_cell.length_a   1.000
_cell.length_b   1.000
_cell.length_c   1.000
_cell.angle_alpha   90.00
_cell.angle_beta   90.00
_cell.angle_gamma   90.00
#
_symmetry.space_group_name_H-M   'P 1'
#
loop_
_entity.id
_entity.type
_entity.pdbx_description
1 polymer ?
#
loop_
_entity_poly.entity_id
_entity_poly.type
_entity_poly.pdbx_seq_one_letter_code
_entity_poly.pdbx_strand_id
1 'polypeptide(L)'
;MKIFLDAAGPGEKLQSALGHEIGSLFLLVVIAFSLYYFWQRAFTKFLGFALFALAVSVLIFSPDFIKQFGIDLFHWLFDGWIQSLT
;
A
#
# COMPACT_ATOMS: atom_id res chain seq x y z
N MET A 1 -14.26 35.70 -1.08
CA MET A 1 -15.04 34.69 -0.34
C MET A 1 -15.91 33.93 -1.33
N LYS A 2 -15.41 32.82 -1.89
CA LYS A 2 -16.09 32.08 -2.97
C LYS A 2 -15.93 30.57 -2.71
N ILE A 3 -16.92 29.98 -2.05
CA ILE A 3 -17.49 28.64 -2.35
C ILE A 3 -16.51 27.51 -2.75
N PHE A 4 -15.43 27.27 -1.99
CA PHE A 4 -14.55 26.10 -2.18
C PHE A 4 -14.80 24.97 -1.17
N LEU A 5 -15.94 24.99 -0.46
CA LEU A 5 -16.10 24.17 0.75
C LEU A 5 -16.66 22.75 0.59
N ASP A 6 -17.01 22.24 -0.60
CA ASP A 6 -17.65 20.90 -0.65
C ASP A 6 -17.34 20.01 -1.87
N ALA A 7 -16.23 20.27 -2.58
CA ALA A 7 -15.82 19.41 -3.70
C ALA A 7 -14.75 18.36 -3.35
N ALA A 8 -14.35 18.23 -2.08
CA ALA A 8 -13.48 17.15 -1.64
C ALA A 8 -14.35 15.94 -1.26
N GLY A 9 -14.63 15.07 -2.23
CA GLY A 9 -15.52 13.92 -2.03
C GLY A 9 -15.06 13.02 -0.88
N PRO A 10 -15.97 12.24 -0.24
CA PRO A 10 -15.61 11.31 0.83
C PRO A 10 -14.46 10.35 0.46
N GLY A 11 -14.27 10.09 -0.84
CA GLY A 11 -13.14 9.31 -1.36
C GLY A 11 -11.76 9.97 -1.18
N GLU A 12 -11.64 11.30 -1.27
CA GLU A 12 -10.36 12.01 -1.07
C GLU A 12 -9.95 12.02 0.39
N LYS A 13 -10.90 12.22 1.31
CA LYS A 13 -10.64 12.17 2.76
C LYS A 13 -10.26 10.76 3.21
N LEU A 14 -10.90 9.73 2.64
CA LEU A 14 -10.51 8.33 2.84
C LEU A 14 -9.12 8.04 2.26
N GLN A 15 -8.80 8.55 1.07
CA GLN A 15 -7.49 8.36 0.46
C GLN A 15 -6.37 9.03 1.28
N SER A 16 -6.60 10.24 1.80
CA SER A 16 -5.63 10.92 2.65
C SER A 16 -5.46 10.24 4.01
N ALA A 17 -6.53 9.70 4.60
CA ALA A 17 -6.46 8.99 5.88
C ALA A 17 -5.80 7.62 5.73
N LEU A 18 -6.20 6.83 4.72
CA LEU A 18 -5.64 5.50 4.48
C LEU A 18 -4.16 5.54 4.10
N GLY A 19 -3.74 6.47 3.23
CA GLY A 19 -2.34 6.59 2.85
C GLY A 19 -1.42 6.95 4.03
N HIS A 20 -1.87 7.84 4.92
CA HIS A 20 -1.09 8.28 6.07
C HIS A 20 -1.02 7.20 7.16
N GLU A 21 -2.15 6.54 7.45
CA GLU A 21 -2.22 5.51 8.50
C GLU A 21 -1.49 4.22 8.10
N ILE A 22 -1.62 3.78 6.85
CA ILE A 22 -0.99 2.53 6.37
C ILE A 22 0.54 2.67 6.33
N GLY A 23 1.07 3.82 5.89
CA GLY A 23 2.51 4.05 5.87
C GLY A 23 3.16 4.02 7.26
N SER A 24 2.48 4.60 8.25
CA SER A 24 2.94 4.60 9.65
C SER A 24 2.99 3.19 10.25
N LEU A 25 1.93 2.40 10.04
CA LEU A 25 1.86 1.01 10.49
C LEU A 25 2.92 0.13 9.82
N PHE A 26 3.16 0.33 8.52
CA PHE A 26 4.21 -0.38 7.80
C PHE A 26 5.60 -0.11 8.39
N LEU A 27 5.94 1.15 8.65
CA LEU A 27 7.23 1.49 9.26
C LEU A 27 7.41 0.85 10.63
N LEU A 28 6.37 0.81 11.46
CA LEU A 28 6.42 0.14 12.76
C LEU A 28 6.75 -1.36 12.61
N VAL A 29 6.10 -2.04 11.66
CA VAL A 29 6.38 -3.44 11.35
C VAL A 29 7.82 -3.61 10.86
N VAL A 30 8.29 -2.76 9.94
CA VAL A 30 9.66 -2.80 9.43
C VAL A 30 10.68 -2.66 10.54
N ILE A 31 10.49 -1.72 11.47
CA ILE A 31 11.38 -1.51 12.61
C ILE A 31 11.36 -2.73 13.54
N ALA A 32 10.18 -3.25 13.89
CA ALA A 32 10.05 -4.41 14.78
C ALA A 32 10.76 -5.65 14.21
N PHE A 33 10.53 -5.97 12.94
CA PHE A 33 11.18 -7.10 12.27
C PHE A 33 12.68 -6.87 12.07
N SER A 34 13.11 -5.63 11.80
CA SER A 34 14.53 -5.29 11.71
C SER A 34 15.26 -5.57 13.02
N LEU A 35 14.70 -5.13 14.15
CA LEU A 35 15.25 -5.39 15.48
C LEU A 35 15.24 -6.89 15.81
N TYR A 36 14.17 -7.60 15.47
CA TYR A 36 14.06 -9.04 15.66
C TYR A 36 15.17 -9.81 14.93
N TYR A 37 15.37 -9.52 13.64
CA TYR A 37 16.41 -10.20 12.85
C TYR A 37 17.83 -9.79 13.28
N PHE A 38 18.01 -8.54 13.71
CA PHE A 38 19.27 -8.09 14.28
C PHE A 38 19.65 -8.89 15.53
N TRP A 39 18.69 -9.15 16.42
CA TRP A 39 18.93 -9.93 17.63
C TRP A 39 19.31 -11.38 17.35
N GLN A 40 18.73 -11.98 16.30
CA GLN A 40 19.03 -13.37 15.92
C GLN A 40 20.33 -13.54 15.14
N ARG A 41 21.10 -12.46 14.89
CA ARG A 41 22.32 -12.48 14.06
C ARG A 41 22.10 -13.12 12.68
N ALA A 42 20.85 -13.10 12.19
CA ALA A 42 20.47 -13.73 10.94
C ALA A 42 20.67 -12.76 9.76
N PHE A 43 21.93 -12.45 9.46
CA PHE A 43 22.29 -11.37 8.50
C PHE A 43 21.66 -11.57 7.11
N THR A 44 21.65 -12.80 6.60
CA THR A 44 21.05 -13.11 5.29
C THR A 44 19.54 -12.87 5.27
N LYS A 45 18.83 -13.23 6.35
CA LYS A 45 17.38 -13.01 6.47
C LYS A 45 17.06 -11.52 6.65
N PHE A 46 17.88 -10.81 7.42
CA PHE A 46 17.78 -9.37 7.58
C PHE A 46 17.96 -8.64 6.24
N LEU A 47 18.98 -9.00 5.46
CA LEU A 47 19.25 -8.34 4.18
C LEU A 47 18.13 -8.60 3.17
N GLY A 48 17.63 -9.84 3.09
CA GLY A 48 16.47 -10.18 2.27
C GLY A 48 15.21 -9.41 2.70
N PHE A 49 14.97 -9.31 4.01
CA PHE A 49 13.88 -8.51 4.56
C PHE A 49 14.03 -7.01 4.23
N ALA A 50 15.22 -6.43 4.38
CA ALA A 50 15.47 -5.02 4.12
C ALA A 50 15.26 -4.65 2.65
N LEU A 51 15.76 -5.50 1.73
CA LEU A 51 15.54 -5.31 0.29
C LEU A 51 14.06 -5.46 -0.08
N PHE A 52 13.38 -6.45 0.50
CA PHE A 52 11.94 -6.64 0.30
C PHE A 52 11.13 -5.46 0.84
N ALA A 53 11.44 -5.00 2.06
CA ALA A 53 10.79 -3.85 2.67
C ALA A 53 11.03 -2.57 1.86
N LEU A 54 12.20 -2.39 1.27
CA LEU A 54 12.47 -1.28 0.35
C LEU A 54 11.58 -1.34 -0.91
N ALA A 55 11.43 -2.51 -1.52
CA ALA A 55 10.56 -2.66 -2.68
C ALA A 55 9.08 -2.37 -2.33
N VAL A 56 8.60 -2.92 -1.21
CA VAL A 56 7.23 -2.73 -0.73
C VAL A 56 6.96 -1.29 -0.28
N SER A 57 7.96 -0.64 0.32
CA SER A 57 7.91 0.76 0.73
C SER A 57 7.53 1.67 -0.43
N VAL A 58 8.14 1.48 -1.61
CA VAL A 58 7.80 2.26 -2.82
C VAL A 58 6.33 2.12 -3.19
N LEU A 59 5.76 0.93 -3.05
CA LEU A 59 4.34 0.69 -3.33
C LEU A 59 3.44 1.41 -2.31
N ILE A 60 3.78 1.32 -1.03
CA ILE A 60 2.99 1.92 0.05
C ILE A 60 3.00 3.46 -0.03
N PHE A 61 4.15 4.05 -0.35
CA PHE A 61 4.27 5.50 -0.50
C PHE A 61 3.78 6.02 -1.88
N SER A 62 3.49 5.13 -2.83
CA SER A 62 2.95 5.46 -4.15
C SER A 62 1.53 4.87 -4.32
N PRO A 63 0.52 5.40 -3.61
CA PRO A 63 -0.82 4.82 -3.56
C PRO A 63 -1.50 4.77 -4.94
N ASP A 64 -1.17 5.69 -5.84
CA ASP A 64 -1.73 5.73 -7.20
C ASP A 64 -1.32 4.49 -8.01
N PHE A 65 -0.10 3.98 -7.79
CA PHE A 65 0.41 2.79 -8.47
C PHE A 65 -0.33 1.53 -8.00
N ILE A 66 -0.58 1.40 -6.70
CA ILE A 66 -1.38 0.29 -6.13
C ILE A 66 -2.82 0.36 -6.62
N LYS A 67 -3.42 1.56 -6.70
CA LYS A 67 -4.79 1.72 -7.16
C LYS A 67 -4.95 1.30 -8.62
N GLN A 68 -4.04 1.74 -9.50
CA GLN A 68 -4.05 1.33 -10.91
C GLN A 68 -3.84 -0.18 -11.05
N PHE A 69 -2.83 -0.75 -10.38
CA PHE A 69 -2.60 -2.19 -10.37
C PHE A 69 -3.79 -2.99 -9.83
N GLY A 70 -4.44 -2.50 -8.78
CA GLY A 70 -5.61 -3.14 -8.19
C GLY A 70 -6.82 -3.12 -9.12
N ILE A 71 -7.05 -1.99 -9.82
CA ILE A 71 -8.10 -1.86 -10.83
C ILE A 71 -7.81 -2.81 -12.01
N ASP A 72 -6.58 -2.83 -12.52
CA ASP A 72 -6.19 -3.68 -13.65
C ASP A 72 -6.27 -5.17 -13.30
N LEU A 73 -5.83 -5.56 -12.10
CA LEU A 73 -5.95 -6.92 -11.61
C LEU A 73 -7.40 -7.31 -11.38
N PHE A 74 -8.22 -6.40 -10.87
CA PHE A 74 -9.65 -6.62 -10.67
C PHE A 74 -10.36 -6.81 -12.01
N HIS A 75 -10.11 -5.94 -12.99
CA HIS A 75 -10.64 -6.12 -14.34
C HIS A 75 -10.18 -7.44 -14.94
N TRP A 76 -8.89 -7.78 -14.86
CA TRP A 76 -8.41 -9.07 -15.36
C TRP A 76 -9.09 -10.29 -14.69
N LEU A 77 -9.31 -10.24 -13.36
CA LEU A 77 -9.95 -11.32 -12.61
C LEU A 77 -11.46 -11.43 -12.87
N PHE A 78 -12.14 -10.30 -13.04
CA PHE A 78 -13.60 -10.25 -13.11
C PHE A 78 -14.16 -10.08 -14.53
N ASP A 79 -13.37 -9.66 -15.52
CA ASP A 79 -13.84 -9.55 -16.91
C ASP A 79 -14.29 -10.91 -17.47
N GLY A 80 -13.56 -11.98 -17.15
CA GLY A 80 -13.96 -13.35 -17.50
C GLY A 80 -15.20 -13.86 -16.74
N TRP A 81 -15.43 -13.36 -15.53
CA TRP A 81 -16.60 -13.72 -14.72
C TRP A 81 -17.86 -12.98 -15.20
N ILE A 82 -17.74 -11.68 -15.53
CA ILE A 82 -18.83 -10.85 -16.03
C ILE A 82 -19.31 -11.34 -17.40
N GLN A 83 -18.40 -11.72 -18.30
CA GLN A 83 -18.76 -12.33 -19.60
C GLN A 83 -19.46 -13.68 -19.47
N SER A 84 -19.29 -14.41 -18.37
CA SER A 84 -19.97 -15.68 -18.15
C SER A 84 -21.45 -15.54 -17.71
N LEU A 85 -21.86 -14.31 -17.33
CA LEU A 85 -23.21 -14.00 -16.84
C LEU A 85 -24.10 -13.24 -17.84
N THR A 86 -23.59 -12.88 -19.02
CA THR A 86 -24.34 -12.27 -20.16
C THR A 86 -24.35 -13.20 -21.35
#